data_AF-A0A8T3R128-F1
#
_entry.id   AF-A0A8T3R128-F1
#
_cell.length_a   1.000
_cell.length_b   1.000
_cell.length_c   1.000
_cell.angle_alpha   90.00
_cell.angle_beta   90.00
_cell.angle_gamma   90.00
#
_symmetry.space_group_name_H-M   'P 1'
#
loop_
_entity.id
_entity.type
_entity.pdbx_description
1 polymer ?
#
loop_
_entity_poly.entity_id
_entity_poly.type
_entity_poly.pdbx_seq_one_letter_code
_entity_poly.pdbx_strand_id
1 'polypeptide(L)'
;MSFDVAQKIADAVLYEGYLLYPYRASSDKNRVRFQFGVVAPQDHSLADGSETWEMQTEILLETGPAAEVDIRVRFLQLQARDVEAADPAAPTGFAPAPSLTVDGGDLLSWEEATEAQVDVGAVSIAELLAEAREVPFRIAGDEQIEVVTSSDGRPAGRIVRTRWQIDGRLVLTCEAVESYVRLGVRVENLTTSPPGTMRREEAL
;
A
#
# COMPACT_ATOMS: atom_id res chain seq x y z
N MET A 1 24.37 2.84 0.80
CA MET A 1 24.49 4.25 1.23
C MET A 1 23.34 4.60 2.16
N SER A 2 23.14 5.86 2.57
CA SER A 2 21.93 6.27 3.31
C SER A 2 20.86 6.81 2.38
N PHE A 3 19.60 6.40 2.59
CA PHE A 3 18.44 6.88 1.85
C PHE A 3 17.91 8.25 2.33
N ASP A 4 18.39 8.81 3.45
CA ASP A 4 17.77 9.95 4.18
C ASP A 4 17.33 11.15 3.32
N VAL A 5 18.07 11.47 2.25
CA VAL A 5 17.75 12.59 1.34
C VAL A 5 16.69 12.17 0.31
N ALA A 6 16.85 11.01 -0.31
CA ALA A 6 15.88 10.46 -1.26
C ALA A 6 14.54 10.15 -0.57
N GLN A 7 14.57 9.68 0.68
CA GLN A 7 13.37 9.37 1.45
C GLN A 7 12.49 10.60 1.65
N LYS A 8 13.05 11.79 1.89
CA LYS A 8 12.26 13.04 2.02
C LYS A 8 11.52 13.42 0.74
N ILE A 9 12.10 13.12 -0.42
CA ILE A 9 11.45 13.33 -1.73
C ILE A 9 10.35 12.27 -1.92
N ALA A 10 10.65 11.01 -1.59
CA ALA A 10 9.68 9.93 -1.64
C ALA A 10 8.49 10.17 -0.67
N ASP A 11 8.73 10.67 0.54
CA ASP A 11 7.69 11.04 1.52
C ASP A 11 6.75 12.11 0.92
N ALA A 12 7.32 13.16 0.32
CA ALA A 12 6.53 14.20 -0.32
C ALA A 12 5.62 13.63 -1.41
N VAL A 13 6.18 12.88 -2.37
CA VAL A 13 5.42 12.32 -3.51
C VAL A 13 4.40 11.26 -3.06
N LEU A 14 4.79 10.36 -2.14
CA LEU A 14 3.95 9.27 -1.65
C LEU A 14 2.71 9.78 -0.89
N TYR A 15 2.89 10.84 -0.10
CA TYR A 15 1.80 11.41 0.69
C TYR A 15 1.06 12.56 0.01
N GLU A 16 1.60 13.22 -1.01
CA GLU A 16 0.93 14.33 -1.70
C GLU A 16 -0.44 13.90 -2.24
N GLY A 17 -0.52 12.79 -2.98
CA GLY A 17 -1.79 12.24 -3.47
C GLY A 17 -2.76 11.84 -2.35
N TYR A 18 -2.24 11.30 -1.25
CA TYR A 18 -3.05 10.82 -0.11
C TYR A 18 -3.58 11.94 0.78
N LEU A 19 -2.82 13.02 0.96
CA LEU A 19 -3.17 14.16 1.81
C LEU A 19 -3.99 15.24 1.08
N LEU A 20 -3.79 15.43 -0.23
CA LEU A 20 -4.53 16.42 -1.02
C LEU A 20 -6.03 16.09 -1.15
N TYR A 21 -6.40 14.81 -1.05
CA TYR A 21 -7.78 14.37 -0.89
C TYR A 21 -7.99 13.87 0.54
N PRO A 22 -8.34 14.74 1.52
CA PRO A 22 -8.56 14.31 2.88
C PRO A 22 -9.73 13.33 2.93
N TYR A 23 -9.40 12.04 3.09
CA TYR A 23 -10.32 10.90 3.18
C TYR A 23 -11.14 10.91 4.48
N ARG A 24 -11.90 11.98 4.70
CA ARG A 24 -12.89 12.03 5.78
C ARG A 24 -14.03 11.10 5.40
N ALA A 25 -14.34 10.14 6.28
CA ALA A 25 -15.43 9.18 6.08
C ALA A 25 -16.82 9.84 5.93
N SER A 26 -16.96 11.13 6.30
CA SER A 26 -18.18 11.93 6.11
C SER A 26 -18.30 12.62 4.75
N SER A 27 -17.40 12.38 3.78
CA SER A 27 -17.37 13.11 2.50
C SER A 27 -17.93 12.27 1.35
N ASP A 28 -19.12 12.60 0.85
CA ASP A 28 -19.78 11.91 -0.28
C ASP A 28 -18.91 11.77 -1.54
N LYS A 29 -17.96 12.70 -1.75
CA LYS A 29 -17.00 12.68 -2.87
C LYS A 29 -16.02 11.50 -2.82
N ASN A 30 -15.89 10.82 -1.68
CA ASN A 30 -14.93 9.74 -1.48
C ASN A 30 -15.53 8.34 -1.74
N ARG A 31 -16.79 8.26 -2.20
CA ARG A 31 -17.45 6.99 -2.57
C ARG A 31 -16.89 6.37 -3.86
N VAL A 32 -16.06 7.10 -4.59
CA VAL A 32 -15.23 6.59 -5.69
C VAL A 32 -13.85 7.21 -5.50
N ARG A 33 -12.85 6.38 -5.18
CA ARG A 33 -11.45 6.82 -5.16
C ARG A 33 -10.97 6.97 -6.61
N PHE A 34 -10.25 8.06 -6.89
CA PHE A 34 -9.38 8.16 -8.05
C PHE A 34 -8.00 8.49 -7.51
N GLN A 35 -7.20 7.46 -7.27
CA GLN A 35 -5.83 7.59 -6.79
C GLN A 35 -4.89 7.46 -7.98
N PHE A 36 -3.94 8.38 -8.12
CA PHE A 36 -2.88 8.22 -9.12
C PHE A 36 -1.90 7.15 -8.65
N GLY A 37 -1.68 6.15 -9.50
CA GLY A 37 -0.68 5.11 -9.25
C GLY A 37 -1.14 3.95 -8.36
N VAL A 38 -2.42 3.61 -8.39
CA VAL A 38 -2.90 2.31 -7.88
C VAL A 38 -2.22 1.18 -8.66
N VAL A 39 -1.83 0.12 -7.95
CA VAL A 39 -1.33 -1.12 -8.55
C VAL A 39 -2.22 -2.26 -8.04
N ALA A 40 -3.34 -2.49 -8.72
CA ALA A 40 -4.37 -3.45 -8.32
C ALA A 40 -3.90 -4.91 -8.51
N PRO A 41 -4.52 -5.89 -7.83
CA PRO A 41 -4.26 -7.31 -8.09
C PRO A 41 -4.38 -7.68 -9.58
N GLN A 42 -3.50 -8.55 -10.08
CA GLN A 42 -3.47 -8.94 -11.49
C GLN A 42 -4.79 -9.51 -12.00
N ASP A 43 -5.49 -10.33 -11.20
CA ASP A 43 -6.78 -10.88 -11.58
C ASP A 43 -7.88 -9.81 -11.68
N HIS A 44 -7.90 -8.85 -10.76
CA HIS A 44 -8.79 -7.68 -10.81
C HIS A 44 -8.51 -6.80 -12.04
N SER A 45 -7.25 -6.44 -12.27
CA SER A 45 -6.83 -5.60 -13.39
C SER A 45 -7.18 -6.23 -14.75
N LEU A 46 -6.98 -7.54 -14.91
CA LEU A 46 -7.34 -8.26 -16.14
C LEU A 46 -8.85 -8.45 -16.33
N ALA A 47 -9.66 -8.32 -15.27
CA ALA A 47 -11.11 -8.52 -15.31
C ALA A 47 -11.92 -7.22 -15.50
N ASP A 48 -11.60 -6.15 -14.76
CA ASP A 48 -12.31 -4.85 -14.83
C ASP A 48 -11.59 -3.82 -15.72
N GLY A 49 -10.26 -3.91 -15.82
CA GLY A 49 -9.43 -3.02 -16.66
C GLY A 49 -9.38 -1.56 -16.23
N SER A 50 -9.89 -1.22 -15.04
CA SER A 50 -9.93 0.15 -14.52
C SER A 50 -8.59 0.62 -13.96
N GLU A 51 -7.87 -0.24 -13.24
CA GLU A 51 -6.53 0.00 -12.71
C GLU A 51 -5.53 -1.02 -13.25
N THR A 52 -4.24 -0.65 -13.34
CA THR A 52 -3.18 -1.55 -13.80
C THR A 52 -2.65 -2.42 -12.67
N TRP A 53 -2.17 -3.62 -12.99
CA TRP A 53 -1.47 -4.51 -12.05
C TRP A 53 0.05 -4.33 -12.03
N GLU A 54 0.55 -3.43 -12.87
CA GLU A 54 1.95 -3.06 -12.95
C GLU A 54 2.14 -1.54 -13.05
N MET A 55 3.29 -1.06 -12.58
CA MET A 55 3.75 0.31 -12.73
C MET A 55 5.27 0.31 -12.99
N GLN A 56 5.73 1.01 -14.01
CA GLN A 56 7.16 1.14 -14.33
C GLN A 56 7.65 2.58 -14.12
N THR A 57 8.74 2.73 -13.36
CA THR A 57 9.52 3.96 -13.25
C THR A 57 10.82 3.80 -14.03
N GLU A 58 11.22 4.81 -14.80
CA GLU A 58 12.50 4.82 -15.53
C GLU A 58 13.37 5.99 -15.07
N ILE A 59 14.65 5.70 -14.82
CA ILE A 59 15.62 6.65 -14.27
C ILE A 59 16.85 6.67 -15.17
N LEU A 60 17.23 7.85 -15.66
CA LEU A 60 18.50 8.04 -16.36
C LEU A 60 19.63 8.29 -15.34
N LEU A 61 20.71 7.52 -15.48
CA LEU A 61 21.88 7.55 -14.61
C LEU A 61 23.11 7.93 -15.44
N GLU A 62 23.79 9.00 -15.04
CA GLU A 62 25.13 9.33 -15.53
C GLU A 62 26.14 8.55 -14.69
N THR A 63 26.50 7.34 -15.14
CA THR A 63 27.32 6.42 -14.34
C THR A 63 28.15 5.46 -15.20
N GLY A 64 29.21 4.92 -14.61
CA GLY A 64 30.03 3.87 -15.23
C GLY A 64 29.46 2.47 -15.01
N PRO A 65 29.85 1.47 -15.82
CA PRO A 65 29.30 0.11 -15.73
C PRO A 65 29.61 -0.60 -14.39
N ALA A 66 30.69 -0.21 -13.71
CA ALA A 66 31.08 -0.76 -12.41
C ALA A 66 30.34 -0.14 -11.21
N ALA A 67 29.30 0.67 -11.44
CA ALA A 67 28.51 1.28 -10.38
C ALA A 67 27.44 0.32 -9.83
N GLU A 68 27.07 0.56 -8.58
CA GLU A 68 25.96 -0.10 -7.89
C GLU A 68 24.89 0.93 -7.51
N VAL A 69 23.63 0.51 -7.48
CA VAL A 69 22.49 1.33 -7.03
C VAL A 69 21.77 0.59 -5.90
N ASP A 70 21.62 1.24 -4.75
CA ASP A 70 20.73 0.77 -3.68
C ASP A 70 19.26 1.06 -4.05
N ILE A 71 18.44 0.02 -4.18
CA ILE A 71 17.02 0.16 -4.56
C ILE A 71 16.10 -0.15 -3.38
N ARG A 72 15.18 0.77 -3.08
CA ARG A 72 14.05 0.63 -2.16
C ARG A 72 12.78 1.09 -2.86
N VAL A 73 11.75 0.26 -2.87
CA VAL A 73 10.40 0.62 -3.30
C VAL A 73 9.55 0.88 -2.05
N ARG A 74 8.77 1.97 -2.04
CA ARG A 74 7.83 2.33 -0.99
C ARG A 74 6.47 2.60 -1.60
N PHE A 75 5.42 2.19 -0.91
CA PHE A 75 4.04 2.36 -1.34
C PHE A 75 3.12 2.47 -0.12
N LEU A 76 1.90 2.96 -0.35
CA LEU A 76 0.83 2.92 0.63
C LEU A 76 0.02 1.63 0.41
N GLN A 77 -0.08 0.80 1.44
CA GLN A 77 -0.90 -0.41 1.47
C GLN A 77 -2.27 -0.08 2.07
N LEU A 78 -3.35 -0.48 1.39
CA LEU A 78 -4.72 -0.37 1.89
C LEU A 78 -4.90 -1.17 3.20
N GLN A 79 -5.62 -0.59 4.15
CA GLN A 79 -5.97 -1.19 5.43
C GLN A 79 -7.42 -0.87 5.76
N ALA A 80 -8.28 -1.90 5.94
CA ALA A 80 -9.59 -1.67 6.56
C ALA A 80 -9.39 -1.30 8.03
N ARG A 81 -10.09 -0.27 8.50
CA ARG A 81 -10.19 0.12 9.90
C ARG A 81 -11.65 0.12 10.31
N ASP A 82 -12.12 -1.05 10.74
CA ASP A 82 -13.47 -1.26 11.22
C ASP A 82 -13.62 -0.87 12.69
N VAL A 83 -14.76 -0.30 13.02
CA VAL A 83 -15.19 0.02 14.37
C VAL A 83 -16.30 -0.96 14.76
N GLU A 84 -16.15 -1.60 15.92
CA GLU A 84 -17.18 -2.44 16.50
C GLU A 84 -17.63 -1.86 17.85
N ALA A 85 -18.94 -1.73 18.05
CA ALA A 85 -19.53 -1.31 19.31
C ALA A 85 -19.60 -2.50 20.29
N ALA A 86 -19.53 -2.24 21.60
CA ALA A 86 -19.77 -3.27 22.60
C ALA A 86 -21.23 -3.75 22.53
N ASP A 87 -21.42 -5.04 22.28
CA ASP A 87 -22.73 -5.70 22.21
C ASP A 87 -22.70 -7.01 23.02
N PRO A 88 -23.34 -7.06 24.20
CA PRO A 88 -23.42 -8.28 25.02
C PRO A 88 -24.15 -9.47 24.35
N ALA A 89 -24.89 -9.25 23.26
CA ALA A 89 -25.52 -10.32 22.48
C ALA A 89 -24.60 -10.91 21.40
N ALA A 90 -23.51 -10.23 21.04
CA ALA A 90 -22.57 -10.70 20.03
C ALA A 90 -21.60 -11.76 20.61
N PRO A 91 -21.19 -12.79 19.83
CA PRO A 91 -20.33 -13.88 20.33
C PRO A 91 -18.97 -13.43 20.90
N THR A 92 -18.44 -12.31 20.42
CA THR A 92 -17.18 -11.69 20.87
C THR A 92 -17.38 -10.59 21.92
N GLY A 93 -18.63 -10.25 22.25
CA GLY A 93 -18.97 -9.03 23.00
C GLY A 93 -18.93 -7.74 22.19
N PHE A 94 -18.71 -7.82 20.87
CA PHE A 94 -18.61 -6.68 19.96
C PHE A 94 -19.34 -6.93 18.64
N ALA A 95 -19.96 -5.89 18.06
CA ALA A 95 -20.68 -5.96 16.79
C ALA A 95 -20.25 -4.81 15.85
N PRO A 96 -20.11 -5.06 14.52
CA PRO A 96 -19.74 -4.03 13.55
C PRO A 96 -20.65 -2.81 13.56
N ALA A 97 -20.05 -1.62 13.52
CA ALA A 97 -20.74 -0.35 13.49
C ALA A 97 -20.11 0.58 12.43
N PRO A 98 -20.89 1.42 11.71
CA PRO A 98 -20.32 2.43 10.82
C PRO A 98 -19.64 3.56 11.61
N SER A 99 -20.05 3.77 12.86
CA SER A 99 -19.51 4.77 13.77
C SER A 99 -19.76 4.39 15.23
N LEU A 100 -18.91 4.89 16.15
CA LEU A 100 -19.06 4.76 17.59
C LEU A 100 -18.60 6.05 18.28
N THR A 101 -19.49 6.69 19.03
CA THR A 101 -19.16 7.84 19.89
C THR A 101 -18.75 7.37 21.28
N VAL A 102 -17.55 7.74 21.74
CA VAL A 102 -17.04 7.44 23.09
C VAL A 102 -16.51 8.72 23.73
N ASP A 103 -17.01 9.07 24.93
CA ASP A 103 -16.64 10.28 25.67
C ASP A 103 -16.70 11.61 24.87
N GLY A 104 -17.55 11.66 23.83
CA GLY A 104 -17.70 12.80 22.94
C GLY A 104 -16.75 12.84 21.74
N GLY A 105 -15.90 11.83 21.55
CA GLY A 105 -15.14 11.61 20.32
C GLY A 105 -15.80 10.55 19.43
N ASP A 106 -15.88 10.83 18.12
CA ASP A 106 -16.44 9.91 17.13
C ASP A 106 -15.34 9.05 16.47
N LEU A 107 -15.54 7.74 16.48
CA LEU A 107 -14.78 6.76 15.71
C LEU A 107 -15.61 6.34 14.50
N LEU A 108 -15.00 6.27 13.33
CA LEU A 108 -15.67 5.93 12.06
C LEU A 108 -15.01 4.69 11.44
N SER A 109 -15.81 3.81 10.83
CA SER A 109 -15.30 2.70 10.01
C SER A 109 -14.95 3.20 8.61
N TRP A 110 -13.73 2.94 8.15
CA TRP A 110 -13.21 3.41 6.85
C TRP A 110 -11.94 2.66 6.46
N GLU A 111 -11.50 2.76 5.20
CA GLU A 111 -10.19 2.23 4.80
C GLU A 111 -9.14 3.33 4.86
N GLU A 112 -8.13 3.12 5.69
CA GLU A 112 -6.94 3.93 5.78
C GLU A 112 -5.79 3.32 4.94
N ALA A 113 -4.62 3.94 4.95
CA ALA A 113 -3.45 3.38 4.30
C ALA A 113 -2.23 3.46 5.23
N THR A 114 -1.40 2.43 5.19
CA THR A 114 -0.12 2.37 5.93
C THR A 114 1.04 2.34 4.95
N GLU A 115 2.23 2.77 5.37
CA GLU A 115 3.43 2.50 4.58
C GLU A 115 3.75 1.00 4.53
N ALA A 116 4.24 0.57 3.38
CA ALA A 116 4.99 -0.66 3.20
C ALA A 116 6.23 -0.38 2.33
N GLN A 117 7.27 -1.19 2.49
CA GLN A 117 8.50 -1.06 1.70
C GLN A 117 9.10 -2.41 1.32
N VAL A 118 9.82 -2.43 0.21
CA VAL A 118 10.63 -3.55 -0.27
C VAL A 118 12.05 -3.04 -0.49
N ASP A 119 12.99 -3.58 0.29
CA ASP A 119 14.42 -3.33 0.14
C ASP A 119 15.04 -4.39 -0.78
N VAL A 120 15.59 -3.97 -1.92
CA VAL A 120 16.39 -4.84 -2.81
C VAL A 120 17.87 -4.84 -2.39
N GLY A 121 18.34 -3.72 -1.83
CA GLY A 121 19.75 -3.46 -1.57
C GLY A 121 20.51 -3.04 -2.83
N ALA A 122 21.84 -3.15 -2.78
CA ALA A 122 22.72 -2.81 -3.89
C ALA A 122 22.54 -3.76 -5.09
N VAL A 123 22.50 -3.18 -6.28
CA VAL A 123 22.43 -3.91 -7.56
C VAL A 123 23.46 -3.35 -8.52
N SER A 124 24.27 -4.22 -9.13
CA SER A 124 25.29 -3.85 -10.12
C SER A 124 24.67 -3.44 -11.45
N ILE A 125 25.09 -2.30 -11.98
CA ILE A 125 24.67 -1.82 -13.30
C ILE A 125 25.18 -2.75 -14.42
N ALA A 126 26.40 -3.28 -14.32
CA ALA A 126 26.93 -4.24 -15.29
C ALA A 126 26.12 -5.55 -15.32
N GLU A 127 25.59 -6.01 -14.18
CA GLU A 127 24.74 -7.21 -14.12
C GLU A 127 23.38 -6.93 -14.79
N LEU A 128 22.72 -5.81 -14.45
CA LEU A 128 21.42 -5.48 -15.04
C LEU A 128 21.48 -5.16 -16.54
N LEU A 129 22.63 -4.67 -17.04
CA LEU A 129 22.88 -4.47 -18.47
C LEU A 129 23.06 -5.79 -19.23
N ALA A 130 23.38 -6.88 -18.53
CA ALA A 130 23.51 -8.21 -19.11
C ALA A 130 22.19 -9.00 -19.03
N GLU A 131 21.48 -8.92 -17.90
CA GLU A 131 20.23 -9.64 -17.68
C GLU A 131 19.28 -8.88 -16.72
N ALA A 132 17.99 -8.89 -17.02
CA ALA A 132 16.98 -8.32 -16.13
C ALA A 132 16.87 -9.12 -14.82
N ARG A 133 16.74 -8.44 -13.68
CA ARG A 133 16.64 -9.07 -12.37
C ARG A 133 15.21 -9.04 -11.85
N GLU A 134 14.62 -10.22 -11.66
CA GLU A 134 13.35 -10.36 -10.93
C GLU A 134 13.62 -10.49 -9.42
N VAL A 135 12.85 -9.76 -8.62
CA VAL A 135 12.89 -9.81 -7.15
C VAL A 135 11.46 -10.02 -6.63
N PRO A 136 11.06 -11.27 -6.32
CA PRO A 136 9.76 -11.52 -5.70
C PRO A 136 9.74 -10.98 -4.27
N PHE A 137 8.60 -10.44 -3.84
CA PHE A 137 8.40 -9.94 -2.49
C PHE A 137 7.03 -10.36 -1.94
N ARG A 138 6.94 -10.38 -0.61
CA ARG A 138 5.68 -10.58 0.11
C ARG A 138 5.60 -9.60 1.27
N ILE A 139 4.49 -8.88 1.36
CA ILE A 139 4.09 -8.19 2.59
C ILE A 139 3.04 -9.08 3.26
N ALA A 140 3.27 -9.48 4.50
CA ALA A 140 2.32 -10.31 5.24
C ALA A 140 1.03 -9.51 5.54
N GLY A 141 -0.10 -10.20 5.50
CA GLY A 141 -1.33 -9.69 6.11
C GLY A 141 -1.21 -9.63 7.63
N ASP A 142 -2.04 -8.81 8.26
CA ASP A 142 -2.02 -8.57 9.70
C ASP A 142 -3.42 -8.17 10.20
N GLU A 143 -3.73 -8.48 11.45
CA GLU A 143 -4.96 -8.05 12.13
C GLU A 143 -4.59 -7.46 13.50
N GLN A 144 -4.90 -6.19 13.71
CA GLN A 144 -4.59 -5.47 14.95
C GLN A 144 -5.88 -5.00 15.61
N ILE A 145 -6.07 -5.36 16.88
CA ILE A 145 -7.26 -5.03 17.66
C ILE A 145 -6.92 -4.06 18.79
N GLU A 146 -7.57 -2.91 18.80
CA GLU A 146 -7.44 -1.85 19.80
C GLU A 146 -8.78 -1.72 20.55
N VAL A 147 -8.83 -2.11 21.82
CA VAL A 147 -10.05 -1.99 22.64
C VAL A 147 -10.24 -0.54 23.08
N VAL A 148 -11.41 0.01 22.77
CA VAL A 148 -11.79 1.39 23.13
C VAL A 148 -12.55 1.35 24.44
N THR A 149 -12.04 2.05 25.44
CA THR A 149 -12.59 2.07 26.80
C THR A 149 -13.14 3.47 27.10
N SER A 150 -14.36 3.56 27.64
CA SER A 150 -14.95 4.82 28.09
C SER A 150 -14.35 5.30 29.41
N SER A 151 -14.58 6.57 29.74
CA SER A 151 -14.12 7.24 30.97
C SER A 151 -14.54 6.57 32.29
N ASP A 152 -15.54 5.68 32.25
CA ASP A 152 -15.98 4.86 33.38
C ASP A 152 -15.19 3.53 33.53
N GLY A 153 -14.22 3.27 32.65
CA GLY A 153 -13.38 2.08 32.65
C GLY A 153 -13.98 0.85 31.96
N ARG A 154 -15.12 0.98 31.27
CA ARG A 154 -15.76 -0.12 30.53
C ARG A 154 -15.36 -0.14 29.05
N PRO A 155 -15.24 -1.32 28.40
CA PRO A 155 -15.14 -1.39 26.95
C PRO A 155 -16.40 -0.79 26.30
N ALA A 156 -16.23 0.28 25.54
CA ALA A 156 -17.29 0.89 24.72
C ALA A 156 -17.33 0.28 23.31
N GLY A 157 -16.19 -0.26 22.85
CA GLY A 157 -16.05 -0.91 21.56
C GLY A 157 -14.61 -1.36 21.29
N ARG A 158 -14.30 -1.65 20.04
CA ARG A 158 -12.92 -1.88 19.57
C ARG A 158 -12.74 -1.39 18.13
N ILE A 159 -11.51 -1.09 17.77
CA ILE A 159 -11.07 -0.84 16.40
C ILE A 159 -10.34 -2.10 15.93
N VAL A 160 -10.74 -2.64 14.79
CA VAL A 160 -10.08 -3.76 14.12
C VAL A 160 -9.42 -3.21 12.86
N ARG A 161 -8.10 -3.40 12.73
CA ARG A 161 -7.32 -3.00 11.56
C ARG A 161 -6.85 -4.23 10.82
N THR A 162 -7.31 -4.41 9.59
CA THR A 162 -7.04 -5.59 8.78
C THR A 162 -6.24 -5.18 7.55
N ARG A 163 -5.09 -5.85 7.36
CA ARG A 163 -4.28 -5.78 6.14
C ARG A 163 -4.22 -7.15 5.50
N TRP A 164 -4.38 -7.20 4.19
CA TRP A 164 -4.26 -8.43 3.41
C TRP A 164 -2.81 -8.65 2.96
N GLN A 165 -2.46 -9.91 2.72
CA GLN A 165 -1.15 -10.25 2.15
C GLN A 165 -1.04 -9.62 0.75
N ILE A 166 0.12 -9.05 0.46
CA ILE A 166 0.51 -8.68 -0.91
C ILE A 166 1.59 -9.66 -1.35
N ASP A 167 1.35 -10.33 -2.47
CA ASP A 167 2.37 -11.04 -3.24
C ASP A 167 2.71 -10.19 -4.46
N GLY A 168 3.99 -9.98 -4.73
CA GLY A 168 4.40 -9.14 -5.85
C GLY A 168 5.80 -9.42 -6.34
N ARG A 169 6.19 -8.72 -7.38
CA ARG A 169 7.51 -8.80 -7.99
C ARG A 169 8.00 -7.42 -8.38
N LEU A 170 9.29 -7.18 -8.17
CA LEU A 170 10.01 -6.10 -8.84
C LEU A 170 10.75 -6.70 -10.05
N VAL A 171 10.65 -6.05 -11.20
CA VAL A 171 11.46 -6.37 -12.38
C VAL A 171 12.37 -5.20 -12.64
N LEU A 172 13.67 -5.45 -12.52
CA LEU A 172 14.73 -4.46 -12.70
C LEU A 172 15.36 -4.68 -14.08
N THR A 173 15.32 -3.66 -14.93
CA THR A 173 15.92 -3.68 -16.28
C THR A 173 16.93 -2.56 -16.41
N CYS A 174 17.89 -2.72 -17.30
CA CYS A 174 18.90 -1.69 -17.53
C CYS A 174 19.38 -1.72 -18.97
N GLU A 175 19.49 -0.56 -19.61
CA GLU A 175 19.99 -0.43 -20.98
C GLU A 175 20.90 0.79 -21.12
N ALA A 176 21.83 0.74 -22.08
CA ALA A 176 22.69 1.88 -22.41
C ALA A 176 21.96 2.84 -23.37
N VAL A 177 21.91 4.12 -23.01
CA VAL A 177 21.24 5.18 -23.78
C VAL A 177 22.22 6.35 -23.97
N GLU A 178 22.85 6.41 -25.14
CA GLU A 178 23.94 7.35 -25.45
C GLU A 178 25.11 7.27 -24.45
N SER A 179 25.27 8.28 -23.61
CA SER A 179 26.28 8.37 -22.54
C SER A 179 25.72 8.03 -21.15
N TYR A 180 24.41 7.72 -21.08
CA TYR A 180 23.69 7.39 -19.87
C TYR A 180 23.33 5.91 -19.83
N VAL A 181 22.85 5.50 -18.67
CA VAL A 181 22.20 4.20 -18.45
C VAL A 181 20.77 4.45 -18.01
N ARG A 182 19.79 3.80 -18.65
CA ARG A 182 18.38 3.84 -18.22
C ARG A 182 18.10 2.62 -17.35
N LEU A 183 17.85 2.87 -16.06
CA LEU A 183 17.36 1.88 -15.09
C LEU A 183 15.83 1.88 -15.12
N GLY A 184 15.22 0.74 -15.45
CA GLY A 184 13.80 0.48 -15.30
C GLY A 184 13.53 -0.25 -13.99
N VAL A 185 12.55 0.23 -13.22
CA VAL A 185 12.02 -0.43 -12.01
C VAL A 185 10.53 -0.61 -12.22
N ARG A 186 10.10 -1.84 -12.51
CA ARG A 186 8.68 -2.19 -12.60
C ARG A 186 8.23 -2.91 -11.34
N VAL A 187 7.12 -2.46 -10.77
CA VAL A 187 6.40 -3.10 -9.67
C VAL A 187 5.22 -3.86 -10.26
N GLU A 188 5.03 -5.11 -9.87
CA GLU A 188 3.93 -5.99 -10.31
C GLU A 188 3.19 -6.54 -9.07
N ASN A 189 1.87 -6.33 -8.99
CA ASN A 189 1.01 -6.89 -7.95
C ASN A 189 0.43 -8.23 -8.43
N LEU A 190 0.94 -9.31 -7.87
CA LEU A 190 0.62 -10.69 -8.22
C LEU A 190 -0.25 -11.37 -7.15
N THR A 191 -0.84 -10.57 -6.25
CA THR A 191 -1.75 -11.04 -5.21
C THR A 191 -2.95 -11.71 -5.87
N THR A 192 -3.20 -12.97 -5.51
CA THR A 192 -4.40 -13.69 -5.94
C THR A 192 -5.56 -13.35 -5.03
N SER A 193 -6.65 -12.86 -5.59
CA SER A 193 -7.88 -12.55 -4.85
C SER A 193 -8.54 -13.83 -4.33
N PRO A 194 -8.91 -13.94 -3.04
CA PRO A 194 -9.71 -15.07 -2.58
C PRO A 194 -11.07 -15.09 -3.31
N PRO A 195 -11.52 -16.26 -3.80
CA PRO A 195 -12.68 -16.34 -4.67
C PRO A 195 -13.97 -15.89 -3.95
N GLY A 196 -14.62 -14.87 -4.52
CA GLY A 196 -15.90 -14.33 -4.04
C GLY A 196 -15.80 -13.19 -3.01
N THR A 197 -14.61 -12.65 -2.76
CA THR A 197 -14.35 -11.69 -1.66
C THR A 197 -13.96 -10.27 -2.09
N MET A 198 -14.21 -9.88 -3.34
CA MET A 198 -14.00 -8.50 -3.79
C MET A 198 -15.29 -7.87 -4.33
N ARG A 199 -15.90 -7.02 -3.51
CA ARG A 199 -16.62 -5.85 -4.00
C ARG A 199 -15.59 -4.87 -4.55
N ARG A 200 -16.02 -4.02 -5.50
CA ARG A 200 -15.18 -2.99 -6.14
C ARG A 200 -14.50 -2.04 -5.15
N GLU A 201 -15.07 -1.88 -3.96
CA GLU A 201 -14.53 -1.04 -2.88
C GLU A 201 -13.32 -1.73 -2.19
N GLU A 202 -13.33 -3.07 -2.06
CA GLU A 202 -12.32 -3.87 -1.34
C GLU A 202 -11.05 -4.16 -2.18
N ALA A 203 -10.94 -3.57 -3.38
CA ALA A 203 -9.89 -3.86 -4.36
C ALA A 203 -9.00 -2.63 -4.73
N LEU A 204 -9.22 -1.48 -4.08
CA LEU A 204 -8.63 -0.17 -4.40
C LEU A 204 -7.95 0.51 -3.20
#